data_AF-A0A947DI18-F1
#
_entry.id   AF-A0A947DI18-F1
#
_cell.length_a   1.000
_cell.length_b   1.000
_cell.length_c   1.000
_cell.angle_alpha   90.00
_cell.angle_beta   90.00
_cell.angle_gamma   90.00
#
_symmetry.space_group_name_H-M   'P 1'
#
loop_
_entity.id
_entity.type
_entity.pdbx_description
1 polymer ?
#
loop_
_entity_poly.entity_id
_entity_poly.type
_entity_poly.pdbx_seq_one_letter_code
_entity_poly.pdbx_strand_id
1 'polypeptide(L)'
;MSDLLMLMAQLTAPEPLNGPNPDVDIAPMAKAAVDAVSQLEQAVPQPAIQGDMALTPEFSREVAARQRQKLLRLQQTARRPEPTAFATTPRAVEVARRQPVAVTGPKPVSGPQLFEQRWAALQSGSLYTRVSPDSFHGKWSNATYQPTYAEWKGLLKQEASAIAAGQGNNRLTVVIGDSLSMWLPPEMLPRDRFWLNQGISGDTTGGILQRLSVFANTNPDTIHLMAGVNDLKNGASDQEILTNLHQIMARLRQQHPTARVVVHSILPTRWENIPSKRVRSLNTRIAQLTDYHQLDYLDLQPSFSNDTGNLRQDLTTDGLHLNRLGYQVWQLALLQV
;
A
#
# COMPACT_ATOMS: atom_id res chain seq x y z
N MET A 1 -8.64 8.01 51.49
CA MET A 1 -7.87 7.81 50.24
C MET A 1 -8.77 8.13 49.07
N SER A 2 -9.04 9.42 48.93
CA SER A 2 -10.18 9.99 48.23
C SER A 2 -9.80 11.40 47.82
N ASP A 3 -8.77 11.55 46.98
CA ASP A 3 -8.26 12.85 46.47
C ASP A 3 -7.58 12.70 45.08
N LEU A 4 -8.16 11.91 44.18
CA LEU A 4 -7.71 11.83 42.78
C LEU A 4 -8.85 11.63 41.78
N LEU A 5 -10.08 11.90 42.22
CA LEU A 5 -11.32 11.80 41.44
C LEU A 5 -12.10 13.13 41.42
N MET A 6 -11.45 14.24 41.78
CA MET A 6 -12.08 15.55 41.93
C MET A 6 -11.32 16.67 41.19
N LEU A 7 -10.91 16.43 39.93
CA LEU A 7 -10.35 17.51 39.09
C LEU A 7 -10.64 17.42 37.58
N MET A 8 -11.68 16.69 37.14
CA MET A 8 -12.08 16.67 35.71
C MET A 8 -13.61 16.55 35.52
N ALA A 9 -14.40 17.30 36.29
CA ALA A 9 -15.84 17.45 36.07
C ALA A 9 -16.32 18.86 36.41
N GLN A 10 -16.01 19.82 35.53
CA GLN A 10 -16.50 21.20 35.42
C GLN A 10 -15.74 21.74 34.18
N LEU A 11 -16.31 22.08 33.02
CA LEU A 11 -17.52 22.81 32.72
C LEU A 11 -17.97 22.51 31.27
N THR A 12 -19.29 22.45 31.09
CA THR A 12 -20.02 22.58 29.83
C THR A 12 -19.87 23.99 29.25
N ALA A 13 -19.87 24.06 27.91
CA ALA A 13 -19.71 25.20 26.97
C ALA A 13 -20.65 26.43 27.17
N PRO A 14 -20.67 27.45 26.27
CA PRO A 14 -19.64 28.14 25.47
C PRO A 14 -19.66 29.69 25.64
N GLU A 15 -18.64 30.43 25.18
CA GLU A 15 -18.71 31.81 24.63
C GLU A 15 -17.31 32.29 24.12
N PRO A 16 -17.22 33.33 23.25
CA PRO A 16 -16.28 33.36 22.12
C PRO A 16 -15.07 34.31 22.27
N LEU A 17 -14.23 34.30 21.22
CA LEU A 17 -13.17 35.26 20.83
C LEU A 17 -11.79 35.09 21.49
N ASN A 18 -10.82 34.54 20.72
CA ASN A 18 -9.70 35.29 20.14
C ASN A 18 -8.61 34.33 19.61
N GLY A 19 -7.92 34.74 18.55
CA GLY A 19 -6.94 33.94 17.80
C GLY A 19 -5.76 33.41 18.64
N PRO A 20 -4.95 32.49 18.09
CA PRO A 20 -3.90 31.80 18.83
C PRO A 20 -2.81 32.77 19.29
N ASN A 21 -2.57 32.76 20.61
CA ASN A 21 -1.47 33.46 21.29
C ASN A 21 -0.13 32.73 20.96
N PRO A 22 0.91 33.42 20.43
CA PRO A 22 2.10 32.75 19.90
C PRO A 22 3.16 32.32 20.92
N ASP A 23 2.97 32.49 22.23
CA ASP A 23 4.04 32.26 23.24
C ASP A 23 3.76 31.13 24.25
N VAL A 24 3.26 29.97 23.80
CA VAL A 24 3.26 28.75 24.65
C VAL A 24 4.49 27.91 24.35
N ASP A 25 5.49 27.99 25.23
CA ASP A 25 6.68 27.13 25.20
C ASP A 25 6.31 25.68 25.55
N ILE A 26 6.20 24.84 24.51
CA ILE A 26 5.84 23.42 24.58
C ILE A 26 7.03 22.49 24.91
N ALA A 27 8.25 23.03 25.04
CA ALA A 27 9.46 22.25 25.34
C ALA A 27 9.40 21.46 26.67
N PRO A 28 8.77 21.96 27.76
CA PRO A 28 8.69 21.21 29.02
C PRO A 28 7.79 19.96 28.93
N MET A 29 6.71 20.03 28.13
CA MET A 29 5.76 18.92 27.95
C MET A 29 6.36 17.80 27.08
N ALA A 30 7.15 18.16 26.06
CA ALA A 30 7.87 17.20 25.24
C ALA A 30 8.96 16.45 26.03
N LYS A 31 9.63 17.12 26.97
CA LYS A 31 10.64 16.50 27.85
C LYS A 31 10.00 15.51 28.84
N ALA A 32 8.86 15.88 29.45
CA ALA A 32 8.12 14.98 30.34
C ALA A 32 7.63 13.70 29.65
N ALA A 33 7.23 13.79 28.37
CA ALA A 33 6.83 12.63 27.57
C ALA A 33 8.02 11.70 27.22
N VAL A 34 9.21 12.25 26.99
CA VAL A 34 10.43 11.47 26.72
C VAL A 34 10.92 10.74 27.97
N ASP A 35 10.87 11.41 29.13
CA ASP A 35 11.29 10.81 30.40
C ASP A 35 10.32 9.68 30.84
N ALA A 36 9.02 9.81 30.54
CA ALA A 36 8.02 8.75 30.80
C ALA A 36 8.22 7.50 29.92
N VAL A 37 8.66 7.67 28.66
CA VAL A 37 8.97 6.54 27.76
C VAL A 37 10.22 5.80 28.21
N SER A 38 11.24 6.52 28.71
CA SER A 38 12.49 5.91 29.19
C SER A 38 12.32 5.11 30.50
N GLN A 39 11.35 5.47 31.34
CA GLN A 39 11.02 4.71 32.55
C GLN A 39 10.20 3.44 32.28
N LEU A 40 9.43 3.39 31.18
CA LEU A 40 8.66 2.20 30.79
C LEU A 40 9.54 1.08 30.19
N GLU A 41 10.73 1.41 29.67
CA GLU A 41 11.66 0.42 29.12
C GLU A 41 12.40 -0.43 30.18
N GLN A 42 12.36 -0.06 31.47
CA GLN A 42 13.11 -0.75 32.52
C GLN A 42 12.33 -1.81 33.32
N ALA A 43 11.06 -2.10 32.97
CA ALA A 43 10.17 -2.89 33.83
C ALA A 43 9.56 -4.16 33.20
N VAL A 44 10.21 -4.82 32.24
CA VAL A 44 9.71 -6.11 31.70
C VAL A 44 10.82 -7.16 31.65
N PRO A 45 10.76 -8.25 32.43
CA PRO A 45 11.72 -9.34 32.34
C PRO A 45 11.45 -10.18 31.08
N GLN A 46 12.50 -10.46 30.31
CA GLN A 46 12.42 -11.31 29.11
C GLN A 46 12.53 -12.80 29.48
N PRO A 47 11.70 -13.69 28.91
CA PRO A 47 12.04 -15.10 28.80
C PRO A 47 12.82 -15.35 27.50
N ALA A 48 13.87 -16.17 27.62
CA ALA A 48 14.70 -16.61 26.50
C ALA A 48 14.02 -17.69 25.67
N ILE A 49 14.00 -17.54 24.33
CA ILE A 49 13.79 -18.63 23.36
C ILE A 49 14.69 -18.40 22.14
N GLN A 50 15.49 -19.41 21.80
CA GLN A 50 16.35 -19.51 20.61
C GLN A 50 15.57 -19.95 19.36
N GLY A 51 15.89 -19.38 18.20
CA GLY A 51 15.51 -19.93 16.88
C GLY A 51 15.33 -18.91 15.75
N ASP A 52 16.41 -18.66 14.99
CA ASP A 52 16.55 -18.08 13.64
C ASP A 52 15.63 -16.94 13.12
N MET A 53 16.22 -15.73 13.19
CA MET A 53 16.43 -14.79 12.08
C MET A 53 15.25 -14.20 11.30
N ALA A 54 14.10 -13.99 11.92
CA ALA A 54 13.62 -12.61 11.88
C ALA A 54 13.14 -12.13 13.24
N LEU A 55 13.48 -10.86 13.49
CA LEU A 55 13.60 -10.22 14.80
C LEU A 55 14.84 -10.63 15.61
N THR A 56 16.04 -10.57 15.01
CA THR A 56 17.21 -10.43 15.88
C THR A 56 17.09 -9.13 16.69
N PRO A 57 17.60 -9.09 17.93
CA PRO A 57 17.77 -7.84 18.66
C PRO A 57 18.56 -6.80 17.85
N GLU A 58 19.47 -7.24 16.96
CA GLU A 58 20.17 -6.35 16.03
C GLU A 58 19.23 -5.70 15.01
N PHE A 59 18.31 -6.45 14.39
CA PHE A 59 17.33 -5.88 13.46
C PHE A 59 16.44 -4.85 14.16
N SER A 60 15.97 -5.16 15.37
CA SER A 60 15.16 -4.22 16.16
C SER A 60 15.95 -2.96 16.55
N ARG A 61 17.22 -3.10 16.92
CA ARG A 61 18.12 -1.98 17.21
C ARG A 61 18.44 -1.16 15.96
N GLU A 62 18.61 -1.80 14.81
CA GLU A 62 18.91 -1.14 13.55
C GLU A 62 17.71 -0.35 13.02
N VAL A 63 16.51 -0.92 13.08
CA VAL A 63 15.25 -0.22 12.79
C VAL A 63 15.10 0.99 13.73
N ALA A 64 15.27 0.81 15.04
CA ALA A 64 15.16 1.89 16.01
C ALA A 64 16.22 3.01 15.78
N ALA A 65 17.47 2.63 15.48
CA ALA A 65 18.54 3.57 15.17
C ALA A 65 18.25 4.38 13.89
N ARG A 66 17.73 3.72 12.84
CA ARG A 66 17.37 4.37 11.57
C ARG A 66 16.12 5.24 11.69
N GLN A 67 15.11 4.82 12.45
CA GLN A 67 13.93 5.64 12.77
C GLN A 67 14.33 6.89 13.55
N ARG A 68 15.23 6.76 14.54
CA ARG A 68 15.81 7.90 15.25
C ARG A 68 16.53 8.85 14.29
N GLN A 69 17.31 8.31 13.34
CA GLN A 69 17.99 9.14 12.33
C GLN A 69 17.01 9.85 11.38
N LYS A 70 15.89 9.20 10.99
CA LYS A 70 14.81 9.79 10.19
C LYS A 70 14.11 10.92 10.95
N LEU A 71 13.77 10.71 12.21
CA LEU A 71 13.22 11.73 13.12
C LEU A 71 14.18 12.92 13.28
N LEU A 72 15.47 12.67 13.47
CA LEU A 72 16.49 13.72 13.57
C LEU A 72 16.60 14.53 12.26
N ARG A 73 16.52 13.88 11.09
CA ARG A 73 16.50 14.57 9.78
C ARG A 73 15.25 15.43 9.62
N LEU A 74 14.07 14.91 9.99
CA LEU A 74 12.80 15.67 9.93
C LEU A 74 12.83 16.89 10.87
N GLN A 75 13.42 16.75 12.06
CA GLN A 75 13.63 17.84 13.01
C GLN A 75 14.64 18.88 12.51
N GLN A 76 15.65 18.48 11.72
CA GLN A 76 16.62 19.38 11.10
C GLN A 76 16.06 20.12 9.87
N THR A 77 15.19 19.48 9.08
CA THR A 77 14.49 20.13 7.96
C THR A 77 13.42 21.13 8.43
N ALA A 78 12.87 20.94 9.63
CA ALA A 78 11.92 21.87 10.25
C ALA A 78 12.56 23.17 10.81
N ARG A 79 13.89 23.34 10.68
CA ARG A 79 14.65 24.50 11.21
C ARG A 79 15.27 25.41 10.13
N ARG A 80 14.85 25.33 8.87
CA ARG A 80 15.31 26.25 7.81
C ARG A 80 14.31 27.39 7.59
N PRO A 81 14.74 28.66 7.46
CA PRO A 81 13.88 29.73 6.97
C PRO A 81 13.55 29.51 5.49
N GLU A 82 12.32 29.85 5.09
CA GLU A 82 11.85 29.77 3.71
C GLU A 82 12.68 30.65 2.75
N PRO A 83 12.93 30.22 1.49
CA PRO A 83 13.46 31.11 0.48
C PRO A 83 12.36 32.03 -0.08
N THR A 84 12.64 33.33 -0.04
CA THR A 84 11.89 34.41 -0.68
C THR A 84 11.65 34.19 -2.18
N ALA A 85 10.45 34.61 -2.60
CA ALA A 85 9.89 34.50 -3.93
C ALA A 85 10.71 35.14 -5.07
N PHE A 86 10.65 34.51 -6.25
CA PHE A 86 10.76 35.18 -7.54
C PHE A 86 9.53 34.84 -8.38
N ALA A 87 8.83 35.89 -8.81
CA ALA A 87 7.66 35.83 -9.67
C ALA A 87 8.09 35.82 -11.14
N THR A 88 7.61 34.83 -11.91
CA THR A 88 7.15 35.00 -13.30
C THR A 88 6.17 33.87 -13.62
N THR A 89 4.95 34.24 -13.98
CA THR A 89 3.83 33.35 -14.31
C THR A 89 4.07 32.61 -15.63
N PRO A 90 3.85 31.28 -15.70
CA PRO A 90 3.49 30.62 -16.95
C PRO A 90 1.98 30.38 -17.00
N ARG A 91 1.43 30.74 -18.15
CA ARG A 91 0.05 30.55 -18.63
C ARG A 91 -0.53 29.20 -18.21
N ALA A 92 -1.69 29.22 -17.55
CA ALA A 92 -2.48 28.02 -17.31
C ALA A 92 -2.81 27.37 -18.66
N VAL A 93 -2.22 26.20 -18.94
CA VAL A 93 -2.86 25.26 -19.83
C VAL A 93 -4.00 24.69 -19.01
N GLU A 94 -5.21 25.11 -19.35
CA GLU A 94 -6.43 24.46 -18.94
C GLU A 94 -6.35 23.01 -19.45
N VAL A 95 -5.78 22.12 -18.63
CA VAL A 95 -6.12 20.71 -18.72
C VAL A 95 -7.60 20.71 -18.43
N ALA A 96 -8.40 20.77 -19.49
CA ALA A 96 -9.83 20.58 -19.40
C ALA A 96 -9.99 19.38 -18.48
N ARG A 97 -10.57 19.62 -17.29
CA ARG A 97 -11.03 18.60 -16.37
C ARG A 97 -12.11 17.83 -17.12
N ARG A 98 -11.72 16.99 -18.08
CA ARG A 98 -12.62 16.01 -18.64
C ARG A 98 -12.89 15.09 -17.47
N GLN A 99 -14.09 15.23 -16.91
CA GLN A 99 -14.66 14.23 -16.03
C GLN A 99 -14.39 12.85 -16.66
N PRO A 100 -14.10 11.82 -15.86
CA PRO A 100 -14.01 10.48 -16.40
C PRO A 100 -15.30 10.22 -17.18
N VAL A 101 -15.18 10.10 -18.51
CA VAL A 101 -16.27 9.63 -19.34
C VAL A 101 -16.65 8.29 -18.72
N ALA A 102 -17.89 8.19 -18.25
CA ALA A 102 -18.39 6.94 -17.70
C ALA A 102 -18.08 5.85 -18.73
N VAL A 103 -17.22 4.92 -18.35
CA VAL A 103 -16.96 3.75 -19.17
C VAL A 103 -18.22 2.91 -19.09
N THR A 104 -19.14 3.17 -20.02
CA THR A 104 -20.41 2.48 -20.13
C THR A 104 -20.20 1.26 -21.01
N GLY A 105 -19.95 0.11 -20.40
CA GLY A 105 -19.77 -1.14 -21.13
C GLY A 105 -19.67 -2.33 -20.17
N PRO A 106 -19.99 -3.55 -20.65
CA PRO A 106 -19.74 -4.75 -19.88
C PRO A 106 -18.24 -4.88 -19.59
N LYS A 107 -17.90 -5.39 -18.42
CA LYS A 107 -16.52 -5.66 -18.01
C LYS A 107 -16.39 -7.08 -17.49
N PRO A 108 -15.18 -7.68 -17.52
CA PRO A 108 -14.95 -8.95 -16.87
C PRO A 108 -15.38 -8.92 -15.39
N VAL A 109 -16.10 -9.95 -14.96
CA VAL A 109 -16.56 -10.13 -13.56
C VAL A 109 -16.02 -11.40 -12.93
N SER A 110 -15.27 -12.21 -13.68
CA SER A 110 -14.63 -13.43 -13.18
C SER A 110 -13.19 -13.56 -13.67
N GLY A 111 -12.40 -14.40 -12.99
CA GLY A 111 -11.03 -14.71 -13.37
C GLY A 111 -10.90 -15.19 -14.83
N PRO A 112 -11.69 -16.18 -15.29
CA PRO A 112 -11.70 -16.61 -16.70
C PRO A 112 -11.92 -15.46 -17.69
N GLN A 113 -12.91 -14.60 -17.44
CA GLN A 113 -13.22 -13.47 -18.31
C GLN A 113 -12.06 -12.46 -18.33
N LEU A 114 -11.46 -12.17 -17.16
CA LEU A 114 -10.34 -11.24 -17.07
C LEU A 114 -9.11 -11.80 -17.79
N PHE A 115 -8.84 -13.09 -17.66
CA PHE A 115 -7.74 -13.75 -18.34
C PHE A 115 -7.89 -13.66 -19.86
N GLU A 116 -9.06 -14.03 -20.39
CA GLU A 116 -9.33 -13.97 -21.84
C GLU A 116 -9.28 -12.55 -22.39
N GLN A 117 -9.78 -11.56 -21.64
CA GLN A 117 -9.67 -10.16 -22.04
C GLN A 117 -8.20 -9.72 -22.13
N ARG A 118 -7.40 -10.05 -21.11
CA ARG A 118 -5.98 -9.69 -21.07
C ARG A 118 -5.18 -10.38 -22.17
N TRP A 119 -5.46 -11.65 -22.39
CA TRP A 119 -4.89 -12.41 -23.50
C TRP A 119 -5.24 -11.78 -24.84
N ALA A 120 -6.53 -11.47 -25.08
CA ALA A 120 -6.96 -10.82 -26.32
C ALA A 120 -6.33 -9.43 -26.53
N ALA A 121 -6.21 -8.63 -25.47
CA ALA A 121 -5.53 -7.34 -25.52
C ALA A 121 -4.07 -7.51 -25.91
N LEU A 122 -3.35 -8.44 -25.26
CA LEU A 122 -1.95 -8.70 -25.54
C LEU A 122 -1.73 -9.15 -26.99
N GLN A 123 -2.59 -10.06 -27.51
CA GLN A 123 -2.54 -10.50 -28.90
C GLN A 123 -2.80 -9.37 -29.91
N SER A 124 -3.51 -8.31 -29.50
CA SER A 124 -3.69 -7.10 -30.31
C SER A 124 -2.54 -6.09 -30.20
N GLY A 125 -1.48 -6.41 -29.45
CA GLY A 125 -0.35 -5.52 -29.21
C GLY A 125 -0.61 -4.43 -28.15
N SER A 126 -1.61 -4.62 -27.29
CA SER A 126 -1.98 -3.66 -26.24
C SER A 126 -1.99 -4.30 -24.85
N LEU A 127 -1.69 -3.52 -23.81
CA LEU A 127 -2.04 -3.95 -22.45
C LEU A 127 -3.55 -3.83 -22.22
N TYR A 128 -4.12 -4.73 -21.42
CA TYR A 128 -5.54 -4.64 -21.05
C TYR A 128 -5.89 -3.32 -20.34
N THR A 129 -4.91 -2.72 -19.63
CA THR A 129 -5.08 -1.42 -18.98
C THR A 129 -5.17 -0.24 -19.96
N ARG A 130 -4.88 -0.47 -21.26
CA ARG A 130 -4.89 0.53 -22.33
C ARG A 130 -6.05 0.39 -23.30
N VAL A 131 -6.90 -0.62 -23.12
CA VAL A 131 -8.13 -0.79 -23.90
C VAL A 131 -9.36 -0.49 -23.05
N SER A 132 -10.51 -0.29 -23.69
CA SER A 132 -11.78 -0.15 -22.97
C SER A 132 -12.17 -1.50 -22.35
N PRO A 133 -12.79 -1.56 -21.16
CA PRO A 133 -13.23 -2.81 -20.52
C PRO A 133 -14.17 -3.70 -21.36
N ASP A 134 -14.93 -3.13 -22.28
CA ASP A 134 -15.78 -3.86 -23.24
C ASP A 134 -15.02 -4.36 -24.47
N SER A 135 -13.73 -4.01 -24.62
CA SER A 135 -12.91 -4.48 -25.73
C SER A 135 -12.83 -6.00 -25.69
N PHE A 136 -12.95 -6.60 -26.87
CA PHE A 136 -12.95 -8.04 -27.06
C PHE A 136 -14.09 -8.78 -26.33
N HIS A 137 -15.22 -8.11 -26.04
CA HIS A 137 -16.37 -8.71 -25.33
C HIS A 137 -16.74 -10.11 -25.84
N GLY A 138 -16.84 -10.30 -27.16
CA GLY A 138 -17.17 -11.60 -27.75
C GLY A 138 -16.14 -12.71 -27.52
N LYS A 139 -14.91 -12.37 -27.11
CA LYS A 139 -13.87 -13.36 -26.75
C LYS A 139 -13.98 -13.78 -25.29
N TRP A 140 -14.28 -12.86 -24.39
CA TRP A 140 -14.23 -13.14 -22.95
C TRP A 140 -15.58 -13.33 -22.30
N SER A 141 -16.71 -12.85 -22.84
CA SER A 141 -18.00 -12.84 -22.12
C SER A 141 -18.46 -14.24 -21.67
N ASN A 142 -18.19 -15.26 -22.48
CA ASN A 142 -18.57 -16.65 -22.23
C ASN A 142 -17.40 -17.50 -21.69
N ALA A 143 -16.29 -16.88 -21.29
CA ALA A 143 -15.14 -17.59 -20.76
C ALA A 143 -15.48 -18.25 -19.41
N THR A 144 -15.37 -19.57 -19.36
CA THR A 144 -15.62 -20.38 -18.16
C THR A 144 -14.41 -21.21 -17.74
N TYR A 145 -13.42 -21.38 -18.63
CA TYR A 145 -12.19 -22.09 -18.34
C TYR A 145 -11.42 -21.38 -17.22
N GLN A 146 -11.15 -22.09 -16.13
CA GLN A 146 -10.42 -21.57 -14.98
C GLN A 146 -8.92 -21.66 -15.23
N PRO A 147 -8.21 -20.53 -15.49
CA PRO A 147 -6.79 -20.59 -15.76
C PRO A 147 -6.03 -20.99 -14.51
N THR A 148 -5.08 -21.89 -14.68
CA THR A 148 -4.16 -22.31 -13.63
C THR A 148 -3.24 -21.17 -13.21
N TYR A 149 -2.62 -21.30 -12.04
CA TYR A 149 -1.59 -20.36 -11.60
C TYR A 149 -0.43 -20.23 -12.60
N ALA A 150 -0.05 -21.35 -13.25
CA ALA A 150 1.01 -21.36 -14.25
C ALA A 150 0.62 -20.55 -15.50
N GLU A 151 -0.63 -20.64 -15.94
CA GLU A 151 -1.15 -19.87 -17.08
C GLU A 151 -1.24 -18.39 -16.76
N TRP A 152 -1.75 -18.01 -15.57
CA TRP A 152 -1.70 -16.62 -15.10
C TRP A 152 -0.28 -16.07 -15.09
N LYS A 153 0.67 -16.81 -14.51
CA LYS A 153 2.09 -16.43 -14.51
C LYS A 153 2.64 -16.30 -15.93
N GLY A 154 2.24 -17.20 -16.85
CA GLY A 154 2.63 -17.17 -18.25
C GLY A 154 2.11 -15.93 -18.99
N LEU A 155 0.86 -15.55 -18.79
CA LEU A 155 0.28 -14.32 -19.33
C LEU A 155 1.01 -13.09 -18.78
N LEU A 156 1.18 -12.99 -17.46
CA LEU A 156 1.86 -11.87 -16.81
C LEU A 156 3.31 -11.69 -17.31
N LYS A 157 4.02 -12.79 -17.59
CA LYS A 157 5.38 -12.78 -18.16
C LYS A 157 5.39 -12.24 -19.58
N GLN A 158 4.38 -12.56 -20.39
CA GLN A 158 4.29 -12.07 -21.76
C GLN A 158 3.94 -10.57 -21.79
N GLU A 159 3.03 -10.11 -20.93
CA GLU A 159 2.75 -8.68 -20.78
C GLU A 159 3.98 -7.89 -20.31
N ALA A 160 4.73 -8.43 -19.34
CA ALA A 160 5.98 -7.82 -18.88
C ALA A 160 7.05 -7.78 -19.99
N SER A 161 7.19 -8.86 -20.76
CA SER A 161 8.09 -8.89 -21.92
C SER A 161 7.70 -7.87 -23.00
N ALA A 162 6.40 -7.74 -23.29
CA ALA A 162 5.89 -6.76 -24.24
C ALA A 162 6.17 -5.33 -23.77
N ILE A 163 6.02 -5.05 -22.46
CA ILE A 163 6.38 -3.76 -21.88
C ILE A 163 7.87 -3.51 -21.94
N ALA A 164 8.71 -4.48 -21.55
CA ALA A 164 10.16 -4.33 -21.64
C ALA A 164 10.64 -4.01 -23.08
N ALA A 165 9.99 -4.59 -24.09
CA ALA A 165 10.30 -4.32 -25.49
C ALA A 165 9.73 -2.99 -26.02
N GLY A 166 8.58 -2.55 -25.50
CA GLY A 166 7.79 -1.44 -26.07
C GLY A 166 7.60 -0.21 -25.19
N GLN A 167 8.15 -0.18 -23.97
CA GLN A 167 7.94 0.94 -23.03
C GLN A 167 8.47 2.27 -23.58
N GLY A 168 9.62 2.26 -24.28
CA GLY A 168 10.29 3.48 -24.71
C GLY A 168 10.57 4.41 -23.52
N ASN A 169 10.28 5.70 -23.68
CA ASN A 169 10.43 6.71 -22.62
C ASN A 169 9.15 6.91 -21.79
N ASN A 170 8.14 6.05 -21.95
CA ASN A 170 6.90 6.19 -21.19
C ASN A 170 7.12 5.79 -19.74
N ARG A 171 6.45 6.51 -18.85
CA ARG A 171 6.40 6.14 -17.43
C ARG A 171 5.72 4.79 -17.26
N LEU A 172 6.23 3.97 -16.36
CA LEU A 172 5.70 2.66 -16.02
C LEU A 172 5.45 2.55 -14.51
N THR A 173 4.23 2.15 -14.18
CA THR A 173 3.86 1.69 -12.84
C THR A 173 3.56 0.20 -12.86
N VAL A 174 4.20 -0.55 -11.96
CA VAL A 174 3.93 -1.98 -11.75
C VAL A 174 3.14 -2.14 -10.46
N VAL A 175 2.10 -2.97 -10.48
CA VAL A 175 1.31 -3.32 -9.28
C VAL A 175 1.49 -4.79 -9.00
N ILE A 176 1.92 -5.15 -7.79
CA ILE A 176 2.18 -6.53 -7.36
C ILE A 176 1.27 -6.83 -6.18
N GLY A 177 0.59 -7.97 -6.22
CA GLY A 177 -0.23 -8.42 -5.11
C GLY A 177 -1.12 -9.59 -5.46
N ASP A 178 -2.25 -9.65 -4.75
CA ASP A 178 -3.23 -10.74 -4.83
C ASP A 178 -4.49 -10.35 -5.63
N SER A 179 -5.66 -10.89 -5.25
CA SER A 179 -6.96 -10.58 -5.86
C SER A 179 -7.31 -9.10 -5.75
N LEU A 180 -6.97 -8.44 -4.64
CA LEU A 180 -7.26 -7.01 -4.45
C LEU A 180 -6.53 -6.17 -5.52
N SER A 181 -5.28 -6.50 -5.78
CA SER A 181 -4.46 -5.86 -6.80
C SER A 181 -4.89 -6.24 -8.22
N MET A 182 -5.16 -7.53 -8.48
CA MET A 182 -5.61 -8.04 -9.78
C MET A 182 -6.84 -7.28 -10.30
N TRP A 183 -7.79 -6.99 -9.41
CA TRP A 183 -9.07 -6.34 -9.74
C TRP A 183 -9.03 -4.81 -9.69
N LEU A 184 -7.85 -4.19 -9.55
CA LEU A 184 -7.70 -2.74 -9.62
C LEU A 184 -8.25 -2.20 -10.96
N PRO A 185 -9.31 -1.38 -10.97
CA PRO A 185 -10.01 -1.01 -12.21
C PRO A 185 -9.15 -0.10 -13.10
N PRO A 186 -8.76 -0.51 -14.32
CA PRO A 186 -7.86 0.29 -15.16
C PRO A 186 -8.44 1.64 -15.58
N GLU A 187 -9.77 1.74 -15.67
CA GLU A 187 -10.48 2.99 -15.96
C GLU A 187 -10.32 4.05 -14.86
N MET A 188 -9.94 3.64 -13.65
CA MET A 188 -9.63 4.52 -12.53
C MET A 188 -8.13 4.90 -12.48
N LEU A 189 -7.27 4.35 -13.34
CA LEU A 189 -5.84 4.60 -13.25
C LEU A 189 -5.43 5.83 -14.10
N PRO A 190 -4.47 6.66 -13.63
CA PRO A 190 -3.87 7.72 -14.42
C PRO A 190 -3.43 7.26 -15.80
N ARG A 191 -3.80 8.00 -16.84
CA ARG A 191 -3.54 7.66 -18.25
C ARG A 191 -2.19 8.17 -18.79
N ASP A 192 -1.48 8.96 -17.98
CA ASP A 192 -0.16 9.56 -18.27
C ASP A 192 1.00 8.55 -18.21
N ARG A 193 0.72 7.29 -17.89
CA ARG A 193 1.69 6.19 -17.74
C ARG A 193 1.10 4.84 -18.13
N PHE A 194 1.99 3.86 -18.28
CA PHE A 194 1.60 2.46 -18.37
C PHE A 194 1.38 1.86 -16.98
N TRP A 195 0.41 0.96 -16.90
CA TRP A 195 0.09 0.19 -15.70
C TRP A 195 0.22 -1.29 -16.02
N LEU A 196 1.29 -1.91 -15.52
CA LEU A 196 1.53 -3.34 -15.60
C LEU A 196 1.07 -4.00 -14.30
N ASN A 197 -0.16 -4.52 -14.32
CA ASN A 197 -0.74 -5.19 -13.15
C ASN A 197 -0.28 -6.64 -13.10
N GLN A 198 0.55 -6.96 -12.13
CA GLN A 198 1.14 -8.27 -11.84
C GLN A 198 0.44 -8.94 -10.64
N GLY A 199 -0.83 -8.64 -10.36
CA GLY A 199 -1.62 -9.31 -9.33
C GLY A 199 -2.11 -10.70 -9.75
N ILE A 200 -2.15 -11.68 -8.84
CA ILE A 200 -2.77 -12.99 -9.05
C ILE A 200 -3.74 -13.28 -7.91
N SER A 201 -5.00 -13.61 -8.20
CA SER A 201 -5.96 -13.99 -7.16
C SER A 201 -5.46 -15.15 -6.30
N GLY A 202 -5.56 -15.00 -4.98
CA GLY A 202 -5.12 -16.01 -4.02
C GLY A 202 -3.63 -16.01 -3.71
N ASP A 203 -2.83 -15.13 -4.30
CA ASP A 203 -1.39 -15.09 -4.04
C ASP A 203 -1.07 -14.83 -2.57
N THR A 204 -0.08 -15.55 -2.06
CA THR A 204 0.55 -15.33 -0.77
C THR A 204 1.86 -14.56 -0.94
N THR A 205 2.43 -14.06 0.15
CA THR A 205 3.78 -13.46 0.14
C THR A 205 4.82 -14.44 -0.43
N GLY A 206 4.73 -15.74 -0.09
CA GLY A 206 5.60 -16.77 -0.64
C GLY A 206 5.41 -16.98 -2.14
N GLY A 207 4.16 -16.97 -2.62
CA GLY A 207 3.84 -17.09 -4.05
C GLY A 207 4.42 -15.94 -4.87
N ILE A 208 4.24 -14.69 -4.39
CA ILE A 208 4.79 -13.48 -5.00
C ILE A 208 6.32 -13.55 -5.04
N LEU A 209 6.97 -13.92 -3.94
CA LEU A 209 8.42 -14.02 -3.84
C LEU A 209 9.02 -14.95 -4.91
N GLN A 210 8.35 -16.07 -5.21
CA GLN A 210 8.80 -17.04 -6.21
C GLN A 210 8.68 -16.53 -7.66
N ARG A 211 7.82 -15.53 -7.92
CA ARG A 211 7.54 -15.06 -9.28
C ARG A 211 8.01 -13.63 -9.57
N LEU A 212 8.79 -13.00 -8.69
CA LEU A 212 9.33 -11.65 -8.94
C LEU A 212 10.14 -11.56 -10.25
N SER A 213 10.77 -12.65 -10.69
CA SER A 213 11.50 -12.70 -11.96
C SER A 213 10.63 -12.48 -13.20
N VAL A 214 9.30 -12.61 -13.09
CA VAL A 214 8.33 -12.46 -14.20
C VAL A 214 8.43 -11.08 -14.86
N PHE A 215 8.73 -10.02 -14.09
CA PHE A 215 8.80 -8.65 -14.59
C PHE A 215 10.18 -8.00 -14.39
N ALA A 216 11.20 -8.77 -14.01
CA ALA A 216 12.53 -8.24 -13.67
C ALA A 216 13.22 -7.45 -14.80
N ASN A 217 12.86 -7.72 -16.06
CA ASN A 217 13.41 -7.01 -17.23
C ASN A 217 12.65 -5.72 -17.59
N THR A 218 11.65 -5.32 -16.80
CA THR A 218 10.94 -4.04 -16.99
C THR A 218 11.70 -2.90 -16.30
N ASN A 219 11.42 -1.66 -16.69
CA ASN A 219 12.05 -0.47 -16.10
C ASN A 219 10.99 0.46 -15.46
N PRO A 220 10.42 0.07 -14.31
CA PRO A 220 9.35 0.84 -13.67
C PRO A 220 9.87 2.11 -13.00
N ASP A 221 9.11 3.20 -13.11
CA ASP A 221 9.26 4.39 -12.27
C ASP A 221 8.76 4.11 -10.85
N THR A 222 7.69 3.32 -10.74
CA THR A 222 7.00 3.04 -9.48
C THR A 222 6.54 1.60 -9.40
N ILE A 223 6.72 0.97 -8.24
CA ILE A 223 6.24 -0.36 -7.93
C ILE A 223 5.35 -0.27 -6.69
N HIS A 224 4.09 -0.68 -6.81
CA HIS A 224 3.17 -0.82 -5.68
C HIS A 224 3.10 -2.28 -5.25
N LEU A 225 3.25 -2.56 -3.96
CA LEU A 225 3.19 -3.90 -3.39
C LEU A 225 2.15 -3.97 -2.27
N MET A 226 1.16 -4.86 -2.40
CA MET A 226 0.27 -5.25 -1.31
C MET A 226 0.16 -6.78 -1.26
N ALA A 227 0.47 -7.39 -0.11
CA ALA A 227 0.39 -8.83 0.07
C ALA A 227 0.26 -9.20 1.56
N GLY A 228 -0.28 -10.39 1.84
CA GLY A 228 -0.32 -10.97 3.19
C GLY A 228 -1.71 -11.44 3.63
N VAL A 229 -2.79 -10.99 2.99
CA VAL A 229 -4.14 -11.36 3.45
C VAL A 229 -4.48 -12.83 3.19
N ASN A 230 -3.96 -13.42 2.11
CA ASN A 230 -4.11 -14.85 1.85
C ASN A 230 -3.21 -15.71 2.75
N ASP A 231 -2.03 -15.22 3.13
CA ASP A 231 -1.19 -15.86 4.14
C ASP A 231 -1.93 -15.94 5.47
N LEU A 232 -2.54 -14.83 5.89
CA LEU A 232 -3.39 -14.76 7.09
C LEU A 232 -4.57 -15.73 7.01
N LYS A 233 -5.29 -15.72 5.87
CA LYS A 233 -6.39 -16.65 5.59
C LYS A 233 -5.96 -18.12 5.72
N ASN A 234 -4.77 -18.44 5.22
CA ASN A 234 -4.21 -19.79 5.20
C ASN A 234 -3.54 -20.19 6.53
N GLY A 235 -3.54 -19.31 7.53
CA GLY A 235 -2.98 -19.61 8.85
C GLY A 235 -1.46 -19.50 8.94
N ALA A 236 -0.79 -18.87 7.97
CA ALA A 236 0.64 -18.61 8.03
C ALA A 236 1.00 -17.77 9.26
N SER A 237 2.21 -17.96 9.80
CA SER A 237 2.68 -17.17 10.95
C SER A 237 3.03 -15.74 10.53
N ASP A 238 2.94 -14.79 11.48
CA ASP A 238 3.41 -13.41 11.24
C ASP A 238 4.88 -13.38 10.82
N GLN A 239 5.66 -14.31 11.36
CA GLN A 239 7.08 -14.47 11.08
C GLN A 239 7.33 -14.85 9.62
N GLU A 240 6.58 -15.84 9.10
CA GLU A 240 6.67 -16.24 7.70
C GLU A 240 6.32 -15.10 6.73
N ILE A 241 5.22 -14.39 7.01
CA ILE A 241 4.76 -13.24 6.22
C ILE A 241 5.86 -12.17 6.17
N LEU A 242 6.43 -11.80 7.31
CA LEU A 242 7.45 -10.76 7.39
C LEU A 242 8.78 -11.18 6.76
N THR A 243 9.18 -12.45 6.89
CA THR A 243 10.37 -12.98 6.20
C THR A 243 10.22 -12.89 4.69
N ASN A 244 9.07 -13.31 4.15
CA ASN A 244 8.82 -13.24 2.71
C ASN A 244 8.77 -11.79 2.23
N LEU A 245 8.10 -10.90 2.95
CA LEU A 245 8.06 -9.47 2.60
C LEU A 245 9.44 -8.82 2.67
N HIS A 246 10.26 -9.15 3.67
CA HIS A 246 11.64 -8.68 3.74
C HIS A 246 12.44 -9.08 2.48
N GLN A 247 12.32 -10.34 2.06
CA GLN A 247 13.00 -10.84 0.86
C GLN A 247 12.45 -10.21 -0.43
N ILE A 248 11.13 -10.00 -0.52
CA ILE A 248 10.51 -9.30 -1.66
C ILE A 248 11.07 -7.88 -1.76
N MET A 249 11.04 -7.11 -0.67
CA MET A 249 11.52 -5.74 -0.63
C MET A 249 13.00 -5.64 -1.04
N ALA A 250 13.85 -6.53 -0.52
CA ALA A 250 15.26 -6.59 -0.89
C ALA A 250 15.46 -6.88 -2.40
N ARG A 251 14.74 -7.86 -2.94
CA ARG A 251 14.83 -8.22 -4.37
C ARG A 251 14.31 -7.13 -5.28
N LEU A 252 13.21 -6.47 -4.94
CA LEU A 252 12.69 -5.33 -5.70
C LEU A 252 13.71 -4.20 -5.77
N ARG A 253 14.36 -3.87 -4.65
CA ARG A 253 15.43 -2.87 -4.62
C ARG A 253 16.63 -3.27 -5.48
N GLN A 254 17.02 -4.54 -5.45
CA GLN A 254 18.14 -5.04 -6.23
C GLN A 254 17.84 -5.05 -7.74
N GLN A 255 16.64 -5.49 -8.13
CA GLN A 255 16.24 -5.65 -9.52
C GLN A 255 15.85 -4.31 -10.17
N HIS A 256 15.27 -3.40 -9.40
CA HIS A 256 14.80 -2.09 -9.87
C HIS A 256 15.34 -0.97 -8.95
N PRO A 257 16.67 -0.73 -8.96
CA PRO A 257 17.31 0.18 -8.00
C PRO A 257 16.84 1.63 -8.09
N THR A 258 16.37 2.06 -9.26
CA THR A 258 15.87 3.41 -9.54
C THR A 258 14.36 3.56 -9.31
N ALA A 259 13.63 2.45 -9.17
CA ALA A 259 12.18 2.50 -9.00
C ALA A 259 11.81 2.97 -7.59
N ARG A 260 10.78 3.81 -7.51
CA ARG A 260 10.10 4.13 -6.26
C ARG A 260 9.25 2.94 -5.86
N VAL A 261 9.61 2.23 -4.78
CA VAL A 261 8.81 1.12 -4.25
C VAL A 261 7.92 1.63 -3.12
N VAL A 262 6.61 1.43 -3.26
CA VAL A 262 5.59 1.81 -2.28
C VAL A 262 4.89 0.54 -1.80
N VAL A 263 5.11 0.18 -0.53
CA VAL A 263 4.47 -0.97 0.10
C VAL A 263 3.21 -0.48 0.82
N HIS A 264 2.09 -1.15 0.59
CA HIS A 264 0.81 -0.79 1.20
C HIS A 264 0.59 -1.60 2.48
N SER A 265 -0.09 -1.00 3.45
CA SER A 265 -0.67 -1.75 4.57
C SER A 265 -1.59 -2.86 4.05
N ILE A 266 -1.58 -4.04 4.68
CA ILE A 266 -2.64 -5.04 4.50
C ILE A 266 -3.97 -4.39 4.90
N LEU A 267 -4.98 -4.49 4.04
CA LEU A 267 -6.30 -3.93 4.33
C LEU A 267 -6.94 -4.66 5.54
N PRO A 268 -7.74 -3.96 6.36
CA PRO A 268 -8.54 -4.61 7.37
C PRO A 268 -9.53 -5.59 6.70
N THR A 269 -10.06 -6.55 7.46
CA THR A 269 -11.08 -7.49 6.99
C THR A 269 -12.27 -7.52 7.94
N ARG A 270 -13.34 -8.22 7.57
CA ARG A 270 -14.45 -8.57 8.46
C ARG A 270 -14.48 -10.05 8.81
N TRP A 271 -13.50 -10.81 8.36
CA TRP A 271 -13.46 -12.26 8.56
C TRP A 271 -12.89 -12.58 9.94
N GLU A 272 -13.61 -13.40 10.71
CA GLU A 272 -13.24 -13.71 12.10
C GLU A 272 -11.88 -14.41 12.21
N ASN A 273 -11.53 -15.24 11.22
CA ASN A 273 -10.24 -15.93 11.16
C ASN A 273 -9.06 -15.00 10.78
N ILE A 274 -9.33 -13.74 10.44
CA ILE A 274 -8.30 -12.71 10.19
C ILE A 274 -8.58 -11.50 11.10
N PRO A 275 -8.23 -11.60 12.40
CA PRO A 275 -8.58 -10.56 13.37
C PRO A 275 -7.91 -9.23 13.02
N SER A 276 -8.68 -8.13 13.02
CA SER A 276 -8.16 -6.80 12.70
C SER A 276 -6.98 -6.39 13.58
N LYS A 277 -6.96 -6.78 14.86
CA LYS A 277 -5.82 -6.52 15.76
C LYS A 277 -4.51 -7.14 15.23
N ARG A 278 -4.58 -8.35 14.67
CA ARG A 278 -3.42 -9.04 14.08
C ARG A 278 -2.95 -8.31 12.82
N VAL A 279 -3.89 -7.92 11.94
CA VAL A 279 -3.58 -7.11 10.74
C VAL A 279 -2.87 -5.82 11.12
N ARG A 280 -3.36 -5.07 12.12
CA ARG A 280 -2.72 -3.84 12.61
C ARG A 280 -1.31 -4.08 13.12
N SER A 281 -1.11 -5.13 13.92
CA SER A 281 0.21 -5.50 14.45
C SER A 281 1.21 -5.82 13.33
N LEU A 282 0.77 -6.58 12.31
CA LEU A 282 1.56 -6.86 11.13
C LEU A 282 1.88 -5.59 10.34
N ASN A 283 0.91 -4.71 10.12
CA ASN A 283 1.10 -3.45 9.40
C ASN A 283 2.18 -2.57 10.05
N THR A 284 2.22 -2.49 11.38
CA THR A 284 3.30 -1.79 12.10
C THR A 284 4.67 -2.39 11.78
N ARG A 285 4.80 -3.72 11.74
CA ARG A 285 6.06 -4.42 11.44
C ARG A 285 6.43 -4.32 9.95
N ILE A 286 5.45 -4.26 9.06
CA ILE A 286 5.66 -4.01 7.62
C ILE A 286 6.19 -2.58 7.42
N ALA A 287 5.61 -1.59 8.09
CA ALA A 287 6.11 -0.21 8.05
C ALA A 287 7.58 -0.12 8.51
N GLN A 288 7.93 -0.81 9.59
CA GLN A 288 9.33 -0.91 10.06
C GLN A 288 10.26 -1.56 9.01
N LEU A 289 9.79 -2.59 8.30
CA LEU A 289 10.56 -3.20 7.20
C LEU A 289 10.76 -2.23 6.03
N THR A 290 9.76 -1.40 5.70
CA THR A 290 9.94 -0.38 4.65
C THR A 290 10.97 0.67 5.05
N ASP A 291 10.98 1.13 6.32
CA ASP A 291 11.99 2.06 6.83
C ASP A 291 13.39 1.46 6.72
N TYR A 292 13.55 0.17 7.06
CA TYR A 292 14.81 -0.55 6.93
C TYR A 292 15.33 -0.58 5.48
N HIS A 293 14.45 -0.88 4.52
CA HIS A 293 14.78 -0.95 3.08
C HIS A 293 14.74 0.41 2.36
N GLN A 294 14.48 1.50 3.10
CA GLN A 294 14.31 2.86 2.58
C GLN A 294 13.24 2.95 1.47
N LEU A 295 12.17 2.17 1.61
CA LEU A 295 11.01 2.16 0.72
C LEU A 295 9.92 3.05 1.31
N ASP A 296 8.95 3.42 0.48
CA ASP A 296 7.77 4.14 0.97
C ASP A 296 6.74 3.17 1.53
N TYR A 297 6.01 3.65 2.54
CA TYR A 297 4.86 2.97 3.12
C TYR A 297 3.60 3.78 2.90
N LEU A 298 2.57 3.15 2.35
CA LEU A 298 1.24 3.72 2.21
C LEU A 298 0.31 3.06 3.23
N ASP A 299 0.02 3.77 4.31
CA ASP A 299 -0.95 3.34 5.31
C ASP A 299 -2.38 3.59 4.81
N LEU A 300 -3.06 2.53 4.40
CA LEU A 300 -4.45 2.58 3.97
C LEU A 300 -5.42 2.34 5.14
N GLN A 301 -4.95 1.86 6.28
CA GLN A 301 -5.80 1.42 7.37
C GLN A 301 -6.79 2.51 7.85
N PRO A 302 -6.40 3.79 8.03
CA PRO A 302 -7.34 4.83 8.49
C PRO A 302 -8.54 5.05 7.57
N SER A 303 -8.35 4.88 6.25
CA SER A 303 -9.42 5.12 5.27
C SER A 303 -10.36 3.93 5.09
N PHE A 304 -9.91 2.73 5.46
CA PHE A 304 -10.61 1.46 5.24
C PHE A 304 -11.22 0.86 6.51
N SER A 305 -10.74 1.24 7.69
CA SER A 305 -11.26 0.76 8.97
C SER A 305 -12.51 1.52 9.42
N ASN A 306 -13.45 0.81 10.04
CA ASN A 306 -14.51 1.41 10.87
C ASN A 306 -13.98 1.65 12.31
N ASP A 307 -14.84 2.13 13.20
CA ASP A 307 -14.49 2.44 14.60
C ASP A 307 -13.98 1.23 15.40
N THR A 308 -14.34 0.00 15.00
CA THR A 308 -13.84 -1.24 15.62
C THR A 308 -12.56 -1.76 14.96
N GLY A 309 -12.04 -1.05 13.95
CA GLY A 309 -10.85 -1.41 13.18
C GLY A 309 -11.07 -2.44 12.08
N ASN A 310 -12.31 -2.92 11.86
CA ASN A 310 -12.67 -3.85 10.79
C ASN A 310 -12.88 -3.12 9.47
N LEU A 311 -12.87 -3.84 8.36
CA LEU A 311 -13.17 -3.24 7.06
C LEU A 311 -14.58 -2.61 7.08
N ARG A 312 -14.65 -1.36 6.64
CA ARG A 312 -15.88 -0.61 6.42
C ARG A 312 -16.82 -1.38 5.50
N GLN A 313 -18.07 -1.55 5.95
CA GLN A 313 -19.07 -2.35 5.25
C GLN A 313 -19.43 -1.75 3.87
N ASP A 314 -19.41 -0.43 3.74
CA ASP A 314 -19.70 0.28 2.50
C ASP A 314 -18.60 0.18 1.45
N LEU A 315 -17.41 -0.34 1.80
CA LEU A 315 -16.26 -0.47 0.91
C LEU A 315 -16.05 -1.90 0.37
N THR A 316 -16.83 -2.88 0.84
CA THR A 316 -16.61 -4.31 0.55
C THR A 316 -17.83 -4.99 -0.06
N THR A 317 -17.59 -6.09 -0.77
CA THR A 317 -18.64 -7.00 -1.26
C THR A 317 -18.89 -8.20 -0.34
N ASP A 318 -17.85 -8.68 0.34
CA ASP A 318 -17.88 -9.95 1.09
C ASP A 318 -17.11 -9.91 2.43
N GLY A 319 -16.69 -8.72 2.86
CA GLY A 319 -15.86 -8.52 4.05
C GLY A 319 -14.35 -8.61 3.82
N LEU A 320 -13.91 -8.90 2.59
CA LEU A 320 -12.50 -8.95 2.20
C LEU A 320 -12.25 -8.15 0.92
N HIS A 321 -12.95 -8.48 -0.18
CA HIS A 321 -12.80 -7.83 -1.48
C HIS A 321 -13.52 -6.49 -1.52
N LEU A 322 -12.94 -5.56 -2.28
CA LEU A 322 -13.47 -4.21 -2.41
C LEU A 322 -14.59 -4.14 -3.42
N ASN A 323 -15.61 -3.34 -3.10
CA ASN A 323 -16.57 -2.90 -4.10
C ASN A 323 -16.03 -1.67 -4.85
N ARG A 324 -16.84 -1.09 -5.75
CA ARG A 324 -16.45 0.08 -6.54
C ARG A 324 -16.02 1.27 -5.67
N LEU A 325 -16.72 1.53 -4.55
CA LEU A 325 -16.40 2.62 -3.64
C LEU A 325 -15.06 2.36 -2.92
N GLY A 326 -14.82 1.12 -2.48
CA GLY A 326 -13.53 0.71 -1.92
C GLY A 326 -12.35 0.97 -2.86
N TYR A 327 -12.51 0.64 -4.14
CA TYR A 327 -11.48 0.93 -5.15
C TYR A 327 -11.29 2.44 -5.41
N GLN A 328 -12.35 3.25 -5.33
CA GLN A 328 -12.22 4.71 -5.42
C GLN A 328 -11.42 5.29 -4.24
N VAL A 329 -11.64 4.79 -3.02
CA VAL A 329 -10.84 5.19 -1.84
C VAL A 329 -9.38 4.80 -2.04
N TRP A 330 -9.09 3.58 -2.52
CA TRP A 330 -7.72 3.15 -2.78
C TRP A 330 -7.05 4.01 -3.85
N GLN A 331 -7.75 4.28 -4.96
CA GLN A 331 -7.26 5.13 -6.04
C GLN A 331 -6.85 6.52 -5.53
N LEU A 332 -7.68 7.17 -4.70
CA LEU A 332 -7.36 8.47 -4.13
C LEU A 332 -6.07 8.43 -3.29
N ALA A 333 -5.82 7.34 -2.57
CA ALA A 333 -4.58 7.14 -1.82
C ALA A 333 -3.38 6.93 -2.75
N LEU A 334 -3.54 6.18 -3.86
CA LEU A 334 -2.49 5.99 -4.86
C LEU A 334 -2.04 7.30 -5.53
N LEU A 335 -2.94 8.28 -5.65
CA LEU A 335 -2.62 9.59 -6.26
C LEU A 335 -1.83 10.53 -5.34
N GLN A 336 -1.69 10.19 -4.06
CA GLN A 336 -0.94 11.00 -3.07
C GLN A 336 0.53 10.59 -2.97
N VAL A 337 0.91 9.49 -3.63
CA VAL A 337 2.26 8.91 -3.61
C VAL A 337 2.86 8.82 -5.01
#